data_AF-A0A382QKA5-F1
#
_entry.id   AF-A0A382QKA5-F1
#
_cell.length_a   1.000
_cell.length_b   1.000
_cell.length_c   1.000
_cell.angle_alpha   90.00
_cell.angle_beta   90.00
_cell.angle_gamma   90.00
#
_symmetry.space_group_name_H-M   'P 1'
#
loop_
_entity.id
_entity.type
_entity.pdbx_description
1 polymer ?
#
loop_
_entity_poly.entity_id
_entity_poly.type
_entity_poly.pdbx_seq_one_letter_code
_entity_poly.pdbx_strand_id
1 'polypeptide(L)'
;MRTTLLLAIALCISCLNLQAQTKKPKRKPNPVFAPIKDDPKLPRVLLIGDSISIGYTLPTRKLLMGKANLHRIPTNGGPTTKGLESIDAWLGKGKWNLIHFNWGLHDLKYM
;
A
#
# COMPACT_ATOMS: atom_id res chain seq x y z
N MET A 1 2.10 -40.11 42.86
CA MET A 1 3.31 -39.26 42.78
C MET A 1 3.89 -39.16 41.37
N ARG A 2 3.97 -40.25 40.58
CA ARG A 2 4.49 -40.21 39.19
C ARG A 2 3.56 -39.49 38.19
N THR A 3 2.25 -39.63 38.33
CA THR A 3 1.25 -38.98 37.45
C THR A 3 1.14 -37.48 37.68
N THR A 4 1.29 -37.02 38.93
CA THR A 4 1.31 -35.60 39.31
C THR A 4 2.55 -34.88 38.78
N LEU A 5 3.69 -35.56 38.70
CA LEU A 5 4.95 -35.01 38.20
C LEU A 5 4.93 -34.83 36.66
N LEU A 6 4.29 -35.76 35.93
CA LEU A 6 4.13 -35.69 34.48
C LEU A 6 3.22 -34.52 34.04
N LEU A 7 2.16 -34.23 34.80
CA LEU A 7 1.25 -33.12 34.52
C LEU A 7 1.89 -31.75 34.75
N ALA A 8 2.77 -31.63 35.75
CA ALA A 8 3.51 -30.41 36.05
C ALA A 8 4.56 -30.08 34.96
N ILE A 9 5.21 -31.09 34.39
CA ILE A 9 6.20 -30.92 33.32
C ILE A 9 5.51 -30.46 32.02
N ALA A 10 4.35 -31.00 31.67
CA ALA A 10 3.58 -30.61 30.49
C ALA A 10 3.08 -29.14 30.55
N LEU A 11 2.75 -28.66 31.75
CA LEU A 11 2.34 -27.26 31.98
C LEU A 11 3.51 -26.27 31.86
N CYS A 12 4.72 -26.67 32.26
CA CYS A 12 5.93 -25.84 32.10
C CYS A 12 6.35 -25.67 30.63
N ILE A 13 6.18 -26.70 29.80
CA ILE A 13 6.56 -26.67 28.37
C ILE A 13 5.62 -25.76 27.55
N SER A 14 4.35 -25.65 27.95
CA SER A 14 3.38 -24.77 27.29
C SER A 14 3.58 -23.29 27.66
N CYS A 15 4.07 -22.99 28.87
CA CYS A 15 4.44 -21.63 29.27
C CYS A 15 5.69 -21.09 28.53
N LEU A 16 6.69 -21.93 28.26
CA LEU A 16 7.92 -21.53 27.56
C LEU A 16 7.68 -21.15 26.09
N ASN A 17 6.74 -21.82 25.41
CA ASN A 17 6.43 -21.53 24.00
C ASN A 17 5.70 -20.19 23.80
N LEU A 18 5.00 -19.69 24.82
CA LEU A 18 4.29 -18.40 24.73
C LEU A 18 5.22 -17.19 24.83
N GLN A 19 6.35 -17.30 25.53
CA GLN A 19 7.33 -16.22 25.68
C GLN A 19 8.27 -16.05 24.48
N ALA A 20 8.39 -17.05 23.59
CA ALA A 20 9.36 -17.04 22.49
C ALA A 20 8.86 -16.36 21.19
N GLN A 21 7.61 -15.89 21.14
CA GLN A 21 7.08 -15.22 19.95
C GLN A 21 7.52 -13.75 19.91
N THR A 22 8.77 -13.53 19.51
CA THR A 22 9.32 -12.19 19.28
C THR A 22 8.42 -11.42 18.30
N LYS A 23 7.97 -10.23 18.70
CA LYS A 23 7.14 -9.37 17.84
C LYS A 23 7.93 -9.06 16.57
N LYS A 24 7.46 -9.52 15.41
CA LYS A 24 8.07 -9.21 14.11
C LYS A 24 8.23 -7.68 13.98
N PRO A 25 9.40 -7.19 13.53
CA PRO A 25 9.64 -5.75 13.40
C PRO A 25 8.63 -5.12 12.45
N LYS A 26 8.10 -3.95 12.83
CA LYS A 26 7.16 -3.19 11.98
C LYS A 26 7.86 -2.80 10.67
N ARG A 27 7.25 -3.14 9.54
CA ARG A 27 7.75 -2.76 8.21
C ARG A 27 7.69 -1.24 8.04
N LYS A 28 8.75 -0.65 7.45
CA LYS A 28 8.77 0.77 7.10
C LYS A 28 7.66 1.08 6.07
N PRO A 29 7.05 2.28 6.10
CA PRO A 29 6.07 2.69 5.10
C PRO A 29 6.68 2.65 3.70
N ASN A 30 5.91 2.21 2.71
CA ASN A 30 6.37 2.18 1.32
C ASN A 30 6.39 3.62 0.75
N PRO A 31 7.54 4.14 0.30
CA PRO A 31 7.69 5.53 -0.16
C PRO A 31 6.86 5.86 -1.40
N VAL A 32 6.39 4.85 -2.14
CA VAL A 32 5.44 5.05 -3.26
C VAL A 32 4.22 5.83 -2.79
N PHE A 33 3.66 5.48 -1.63
CA PHE A 33 2.45 6.12 -1.07
C PHE A 33 2.72 7.37 -0.22
N ALA A 34 3.96 7.84 -0.14
CA ALA A 34 4.27 9.06 0.59
C ALA A 34 3.53 10.26 -0.07
N PRO A 35 2.93 11.16 0.75
CA PRO A 35 2.36 12.40 0.24
C PRO A 35 3.40 13.23 -0.50
N ILE A 36 2.97 13.93 -1.55
CA ILE A 36 3.82 14.86 -2.30
C ILE A 36 3.41 16.28 -1.96
N LYS A 37 4.40 17.09 -1.60
CA LYS A 37 4.23 18.54 -1.45
C LYS A 37 4.31 19.18 -2.84
N ASP A 38 3.31 19.96 -3.19
CA ASP A 38 3.26 20.65 -4.47
C ASP A 38 4.24 21.83 -4.53
N ASP A 39 4.95 21.95 -5.65
CA ASP A 39 5.46 23.23 -6.12
C ASP A 39 4.34 23.94 -6.91
N PRO A 40 3.87 25.13 -6.47
CA PRO A 40 2.78 25.83 -7.12
C PRO A 40 3.09 26.27 -8.57
N LYS A 41 4.36 26.26 -8.99
CA LYS A 41 4.76 26.60 -10.36
C LYS A 41 4.68 25.42 -11.34
N LEU A 42 4.48 24.20 -10.84
CA LEU A 42 4.47 22.98 -11.65
C LEU A 42 3.06 22.40 -11.80
N PRO A 43 2.74 21.77 -12.95
CA PRO A 43 1.46 21.11 -13.13
C PRO A 43 1.29 19.93 -12.17
N ARG A 44 0.05 19.68 -11.74
CA ARG A 44 -0.33 18.54 -10.90
C ARG A 44 -0.75 17.36 -11.78
N VAL A 45 -0.11 16.21 -11.58
CA VAL A 45 -0.41 14.97 -12.30
C VAL A 45 -0.82 13.91 -11.30
N LEU A 46 -1.95 13.24 -11.54
CA LEU A 46 -2.41 12.12 -10.72
C LEU A 46 -2.24 10.79 -11.44
N LEU A 47 -1.53 9.85 -10.81
CA LEU A 47 -1.49 8.45 -11.21
C LEU A 47 -2.55 7.64 -10.45
N ILE A 48 -3.42 6.97 -11.20
CA ILE A 48 -4.38 6.00 -10.70
C ILE A 48 -4.06 4.64 -11.32
N GLY A 49 -4.04 3.58 -10.51
CA GLY A 49 -3.92 2.24 -11.07
C GLY A 49 -3.53 1.18 -10.07
N ASP A 50 -3.39 -0.03 -10.60
CA ASP A 50 -3.17 -1.23 -9.79
C ASP A 50 -1.70 -1.40 -9.34
N SER A 51 -1.31 -2.62 -9.00
CA SER A 51 0.07 -2.94 -8.62
C SER A 51 1.13 -2.59 -9.67
N ILE A 52 0.79 -2.60 -10.96
CA ILE A 52 1.72 -2.21 -12.03
C ILE A 52 2.11 -0.75 -11.87
N SER A 53 1.14 0.11 -11.55
CA SER A 53 1.40 1.54 -11.27
C SER A 53 2.32 1.78 -10.08
N ILE A 54 2.27 0.90 -9.06
CA ILE A 54 3.17 0.97 -7.90
C ILE A 54 4.62 0.81 -8.35
N GLY A 55 4.88 -0.12 -9.28
CA GLY A 55 6.22 -0.43 -9.77
C GLY A 55 6.90 0.75 -10.46
N TYR A 56 6.19 1.48 -11.33
CA TYR A 56 6.78 2.59 -12.06
C TYR A 56 6.68 3.95 -11.35
N THR A 57 5.93 4.08 -10.24
CA THR A 57 5.71 5.39 -9.59
C THR A 57 7.02 6.12 -9.25
N LEU A 58 7.97 5.47 -8.56
CA LEU A 58 9.21 6.15 -8.13
C LEU A 58 10.14 6.51 -9.30
N PRO A 59 10.39 5.61 -10.28
CA PRO A 59 11.10 5.98 -11.50
C PRO A 59 10.45 7.15 -12.25
N THR A 60 9.12 7.18 -12.39
CA THR A 60 8.42 8.28 -13.06
C THR A 60 8.54 9.60 -12.28
N ARG A 61 8.46 9.57 -10.94
CA ARG A 61 8.73 10.76 -10.10
C ARG A 61 10.14 11.31 -10.34
N LYS A 62 11.14 10.42 -10.39
CA LYS A 62 12.53 10.81 -10.68
C LYS A 62 12.65 11.43 -12.08
N LEU A 63 12.02 10.83 -13.08
CA LEU A 63 12.05 11.31 -14.46
C LEU A 63 11.38 12.69 -14.64
N LEU A 64 10.32 12.96 -13.87
CA LEU A 64 9.54 14.20 -13.95
C LEU A 64 9.94 15.25 -12.91
N MET A 65 11.08 15.08 -12.23
CA MET A 65 11.59 16.05 -11.27
C MET A 65 11.76 17.43 -11.93
N GLY A 66 11.24 18.48 -11.28
CA GLY A 66 11.25 19.85 -11.80
C GLY A 66 10.30 20.10 -12.98
N LYS A 67 9.51 19.10 -13.40
CA LYS A 67 8.56 19.21 -14.52
C LYS A 67 7.10 19.08 -14.09
N ALA A 68 6.81 18.25 -13.08
CA ALA A 68 5.46 18.05 -12.58
C ALA A 68 5.43 17.59 -11.12
N ASN A 69 4.37 17.95 -10.41
CA ASN A 69 4.02 17.35 -9.12
C ASN A 69 3.32 16.01 -9.39
N LEU A 70 4.06 14.90 -9.37
CA LEU A 70 3.53 13.58 -9.66
C LEU A 70 2.98 12.87 -8.41
N HIS A 71 1.66 12.90 -8.27
CA HIS A 71 0.89 12.23 -7.23
C HIS A 71 0.47 10.82 -7.64
N ARG A 72 0.10 10.01 -6.64
CA ARG A 72 -0.62 8.76 -6.85
C ARG A 72 -1.69 8.57 -5.78
N ILE A 73 -2.66 7.72 -6.08
CA ILE A 73 -3.61 7.26 -5.06
C ILE A 73 -2.87 6.52 -3.91
N PRO A 74 -3.32 6.67 -2.65
CA PRO A 74 -2.64 6.10 -1.48
C PRO A 74 -2.91 4.60 -1.28
N THR A 75 -3.42 3.92 -2.31
CA THR A 75 -3.80 2.50 -2.29
C THR A 75 -3.48 1.83 -3.63
N ASN A 76 -3.62 0.51 -3.71
CA ASN A 76 -3.66 -0.21 -4.97
C ASN A 76 -5.05 -0.01 -5.61
N GLY A 77 -5.10 0.44 -6.87
CA GLY A 77 -6.33 0.73 -7.60
C GLY A 77 -7.21 -0.51 -7.86
N GLY A 78 -6.62 -1.71 -7.89
CA GLY A 78 -7.36 -2.97 -8.01
C GLY A 78 -8.18 -3.08 -9.32
N PRO A 79 -9.35 -3.75 -9.30
CA PRO A 79 -10.25 -3.85 -10.45
C PRO A 79 -10.98 -2.53 -10.71
N THR A 80 -11.61 -2.42 -11.88
CA THR A 80 -12.37 -1.25 -12.31
C THR A 80 -13.52 -0.93 -11.33
N THR A 81 -14.16 -1.93 -10.72
CA THR A 81 -15.25 -1.74 -9.74
C THR A 81 -14.81 -0.88 -8.54
N LYS A 82 -13.64 -1.17 -7.96
CA LYS A 82 -13.06 -0.34 -6.89
C LYS A 82 -12.78 1.08 -7.37
N GLY A 83 -12.32 1.20 -8.63
CA GLY A 83 -12.14 2.49 -9.29
C GLY A 83 -13.43 3.30 -9.29
N LEU A 84 -14.53 2.73 -9.79
CA LEU A 84 -15.85 3.36 -9.83
C LEU A 84 -16.34 3.80 -8.44
N GLU A 85 -16.15 2.96 -7.42
CA GLU A 85 -16.53 3.28 -6.04
C GLU A 85 -15.69 4.40 -5.40
N SER A 86 -14.43 4.54 -5.80
CA SER A 86 -13.46 5.39 -5.11
C SER A 86 -13.05 6.65 -5.87
N ILE A 87 -13.44 6.78 -7.15
CA ILE A 87 -12.87 7.79 -8.04
C ILE A 87 -13.06 9.21 -7.52
N ASP A 88 -14.25 9.55 -7.01
CA ASP A 88 -14.53 10.89 -6.49
C ASP A 88 -13.63 11.23 -5.29
N ALA A 89 -13.41 10.25 -4.40
CA ALA A 89 -12.52 10.42 -3.26
C ALA A 89 -11.05 10.55 -3.68
N TRP A 90 -10.62 9.82 -4.72
CA TRP A 90 -9.26 9.87 -5.25
C TRP A 90 -8.95 11.15 -6.02
N LEU A 91 -9.91 11.66 -6.79
CA LEU A 91 -9.80 12.95 -7.46
C LEU A 91 -9.80 14.08 -6.42
N GLY A 92 -10.62 13.95 -5.38
CA GLY A 92 -10.76 14.94 -4.32
C GLY A 92 -11.25 16.29 -4.84
N LYS A 93 -10.93 17.36 -4.12
CA LYS A 93 -11.33 18.75 -4.48
C LYS A 93 -10.27 19.49 -5.30
N GLY A 94 -9.10 18.89 -5.50
CA GLY A 94 -7.97 19.53 -6.17
C GLY A 94 -8.12 19.51 -7.70
N LYS A 95 -7.62 20.54 -8.38
CA LYS A 95 -7.54 20.53 -9.85
C LYS A 95 -6.33 19.73 -10.31
N TRP A 96 -6.53 18.85 -11.27
CA TRP A 96 -5.49 18.07 -11.93
C TRP A 96 -5.27 18.60 -13.33
N ASN A 97 -4.01 18.77 -13.73
CA ASN A 97 -3.67 19.14 -15.10
C ASN A 97 -3.66 17.90 -16.01
N LEU A 98 -3.31 16.74 -15.46
CA LEU A 98 -3.35 15.46 -16.14
C LEU A 98 -3.70 14.34 -15.14
N ILE A 99 -4.55 13.41 -15.57
CA ILE A 99 -4.84 12.18 -14.85
C ILE A 99 -4.44 11.03 -15.77
N HIS A 100 -3.51 10.20 -15.32
CA HIS A 100 -3.12 8.97 -16.00
C HIS A 100 -3.67 7.80 -15.19
N PHE A 101 -4.44 6.93 -15.85
CA PHE A 101 -5.09 5.81 -15.20
C PHE A 101 -4.79 4.47 -15.89
N ASN A 102 -4.82 3.37 -15.13
CA ASN A 102 -4.84 2.01 -15.68
C ASN A 102 -5.67 1.08 -14.79
N TRP A 103 -6.46 0.21 -15.44
CA TRP A 103 -7.24 -0.90 -14.86
C TRP A 103 -7.31 -2.04 -15.90
N GLY A 104 -7.83 -3.21 -15.52
CA GLY A 104 -8.06 -4.34 -16.43
C GLY A 104 -7.48 -5.66 -15.93
N LEU A 105 -6.24 -5.69 -15.45
CA LEU A 105 -5.57 -6.91 -14.99
C LEU A 105 -6.32 -7.59 -13.84
N HIS A 106 -6.80 -6.80 -12.89
CA HIS A 106 -7.59 -7.30 -11.76
C HIS A 106 -9.01 -7.70 -12.16
N ASP A 107 -9.58 -7.12 -13.21
CA ASP A 107 -10.90 -7.46 -13.72
C ASP A 107 -10.88 -8.88 -14.34
N LEU A 108 -9.82 -9.22 -15.09
CA LEU A 108 -9.64 -10.54 -15.68
C LEU A 108 -9.41 -11.65 -14.64
N LYS A 109 -8.84 -11.30 -13.48
CA LYS A 109 -8.50 -12.27 -12.43
C LYS A 109 -9.75 -12.90 -11.77
N TYR A 110 -10.87 -12.18 -11.78
CA TYR A 110 -12.09 -12.57 -11.06
C TYR A 110 -13.29 -12.74 -12.01
N MET A 111 -13.05 -13.08 -13.28
CA MET A 111 -14.11 -13.54 -14.19
C MET A 111 -14.74 -14.84 -13.69
#